data_AF-A0A5A7P726-F1
#
_entry.id   AF-A0A5A7P726-F1
#
_cell.length_a   1.000
_cell.length_b   1.000
_cell.length_c   1.000
_cell.angle_alpha   90.00
_cell.angle_beta   90.00
_cell.angle_gamma   90.00
#
_symmetry.space_group_name_H-M   'P 1'
#
loop_
_entity.id
_entity.type
_entity.pdbx_description
1 polymer ?
#
loop_
_entity_poly.entity_id
_entity_poly.type
_entity_poly.pdbx_seq_one_letter_code
_entity_poly.pdbx_strand_id
1 'polypeptide(L)'
;MAATSLVPTPAKTPTPFRPYRRSSPAVNSADPNSRPNSLRTSCAANIVNGSPTALEQASKKPWPKFFESTIPTENAASRNRIKLFSGSANPALSQEIASDLGVELGKVKRKRFADGEIYFQLEESVRGCDVYLLQPTCPPVNDNLMELKIMIETCWSSSAKSITAVQSREPITARIAARDISRANHVLVCDIHSLQSIGYFDIPVDHVQCEPVILDYLASKGLHSSNMVVVSPDVGGVARARAFAKKLGDAPLAIVDKRRHGHNIAEVMNLIGDVRGKVAILVDDMIDTAGTITKGAELLHKEGAKEVYACCTHAVFSPPAIERLSSGLFQEVIVTNTIPVADENYFPQLTVLSTATLLAETIWRLHNEYSVSSIFR
;
A
#
# COMPACT_ATOMS: atom_id res chain seq x y z
N MET A 1 52.66 -28.87 -30.01
CA MET A 1 51.63 -29.66 -29.28
C MET A 1 50.74 -28.67 -28.56
N ALA A 2 49.42 -28.61 -28.65
CA ALA A 2 48.44 -29.17 -29.56
C ALA A 2 47.27 -28.16 -29.51
N ALA A 3 46.71 -27.82 -30.68
CA ALA A 3 45.48 -27.06 -30.79
C ALA A 3 44.28 -27.97 -30.46
N THR A 4 43.24 -27.44 -29.83
CA THR A 4 41.95 -28.12 -29.74
C THR A 4 40.87 -27.12 -30.13
N SER A 5 40.28 -27.37 -31.30
CA SER A 5 39.17 -26.65 -31.90
C SER A 5 37.84 -27.07 -31.24
N LEU A 6 37.00 -26.08 -30.93
CA LEU A 6 35.60 -26.30 -30.58
C LEU A 6 34.74 -26.14 -31.84
N VAL A 7 34.04 -27.21 -32.21
CA VAL A 7 33.07 -27.26 -33.31
C VAL A 7 31.69 -26.79 -32.79
N PRO A 8 30.96 -25.90 -33.49
CA PRO A 8 29.59 -25.54 -33.11
C PRO A 8 28.56 -26.55 -33.65
N THR A 9 27.62 -26.95 -32.81
CA THR A 9 26.45 -27.77 -33.14
C THR A 9 25.33 -26.93 -33.80
N PRO A 10 24.61 -27.45 -34.80
CA PRO A 10 23.58 -26.70 -35.52
C PRO A 10 22.25 -26.62 -34.78
N ALA A 11 21.60 -25.46 -34.93
CA ALA A 11 20.29 -25.11 -34.36
C ALA A 11 19.14 -25.98 -34.90
N LYS A 12 18.24 -26.42 -34.02
CA LYS A 12 16.97 -27.09 -34.36
C LYS A 12 15.91 -26.05 -34.75
N THR A 13 15.28 -26.27 -35.89
CA THR A 13 14.13 -25.52 -36.42
C THR A 13 12.86 -25.77 -35.60
N PRO A 14 11.98 -24.76 -35.42
CA PRO A 14 10.70 -24.93 -34.72
C PRO A 14 9.62 -25.51 -35.64
N THR A 15 8.83 -26.44 -35.10
CA THR A 15 7.64 -27.03 -35.73
C THR A 15 6.45 -26.06 -35.69
N PRO A 16 5.55 -26.07 -36.70
CA PRO A 16 4.46 -25.10 -36.79
C PRO A 16 3.26 -25.46 -35.90
N PHE A 17 2.72 -24.42 -35.25
CA PHE A 17 1.49 -24.41 -34.45
C PHE A 17 0.24 -24.83 -35.25
N ARG A 18 -0.57 -25.73 -34.70
CA ARG A 18 -1.96 -25.98 -35.13
C ARG A 18 -2.93 -25.10 -34.34
N PRO A 19 -3.91 -24.42 -34.97
CA PRO A 19 -4.91 -23.62 -34.25
C PRO A 19 -6.03 -24.50 -33.68
N TYR A 20 -6.33 -24.30 -32.40
CA TYR A 20 -7.44 -24.92 -31.67
C TYR A 20 -8.76 -24.19 -32.03
N ARG A 21 -9.74 -24.92 -32.56
CA ARG A 21 -11.08 -24.40 -32.86
C ARG A 21 -11.82 -24.07 -31.56
N ARG A 22 -12.31 -22.83 -31.44
CA ARG A 22 -13.33 -22.43 -30.45
C ARG A 22 -14.71 -22.83 -30.97
N SER A 23 -15.48 -23.54 -30.15
CA SER A 23 -16.92 -23.73 -30.31
C SER A 23 -17.63 -23.00 -29.19
N SER A 24 -18.31 -21.90 -29.50
CA SER A 24 -19.26 -21.21 -28.62
C SER A 24 -20.64 -21.85 -28.76
N PRO A 25 -21.43 -22.00 -27.67
CA PRO A 25 -22.88 -22.09 -27.78
C PRO A 25 -23.56 -20.75 -27.47
N ALA A 26 -24.76 -20.63 -28.02
CA ALA A 26 -25.58 -19.45 -28.16
C ALA A 26 -26.04 -18.80 -26.85
N VAL A 27 -26.18 -17.46 -26.91
CA VAL A 27 -26.89 -16.64 -25.93
C VAL A 27 -28.32 -16.46 -26.42
N ASN A 28 -29.30 -16.97 -25.66
CA ASN A 28 -30.71 -16.67 -25.86
C ASN A 28 -31.08 -15.37 -25.15
N SER A 29 -31.76 -14.50 -25.89
CA SER A 29 -32.36 -13.23 -25.50
C SER A 29 -33.57 -13.42 -24.56
N ALA A 30 -33.64 -12.63 -23.49
CA ALA A 30 -34.88 -12.39 -22.75
C ALA A 30 -35.01 -10.91 -22.35
N ASP A 31 -36.25 -10.47 -22.43
CA ASP A 31 -36.87 -9.13 -22.44
C ASP A 31 -36.55 -8.20 -21.23
N PRO A 32 -36.32 -6.88 -21.41
CA PRO A 32 -35.99 -5.97 -20.33
C PRO A 32 -37.24 -5.17 -19.90
N ASN A 33 -38.12 -5.75 -19.07
CA ASN A 33 -39.07 -4.97 -18.25
C ASN A 33 -39.83 -5.84 -17.25
N SER A 34 -39.27 -6.06 -16.07
CA SER A 34 -40.06 -6.25 -14.84
C SER A 34 -39.20 -6.02 -13.59
N ARG A 35 -39.52 -4.95 -12.86
CA ARG A 35 -39.11 -4.79 -11.46
C ARG A 35 -40.18 -5.41 -10.57
N PRO A 36 -39.78 -6.07 -9.48
CA PRO A 36 -40.49 -5.84 -8.23
C PRO A 36 -39.54 -5.45 -7.10
N ASN A 37 -40.02 -4.48 -6.32
CA ASN A 37 -39.47 -4.09 -5.02
C ASN A 37 -39.30 -5.31 -4.10
N SER A 38 -38.12 -5.48 -3.51
CA SER A 38 -37.99 -6.23 -2.27
C SER A 38 -36.94 -5.65 -1.33
N LEU A 39 -37.38 -5.64 -0.08
CA LEU A 39 -36.80 -5.24 1.20
C LEU A 39 -35.30 -5.52 1.44
N ARG A 40 -34.72 -4.61 2.22
CA ARG A 40 -33.46 -4.67 2.98
C ARG A 40 -32.95 -6.09 3.30
N THR A 41 -31.75 -6.38 2.81
CA THR A 41 -30.77 -7.26 3.47
C THR A 41 -29.37 -6.67 3.27
N SER A 42 -28.63 -6.56 4.37
CA SER A 42 -27.25 -6.07 4.42
C SER A 42 -26.32 -7.02 3.69
N CYS A 43 -25.86 -6.65 2.49
CA CYS A 43 -24.79 -7.37 1.80
C CYS A 43 -23.44 -6.99 2.41
N ALA A 44 -22.91 -7.87 3.27
CA ALA A 44 -21.48 -7.94 3.50
C ALA A 44 -20.82 -8.31 2.17
N ALA A 45 -20.13 -7.35 1.54
CA ALA A 45 -19.35 -7.62 0.33
C ALA A 45 -18.20 -8.57 0.70
N ASN A 46 -18.24 -9.79 0.18
CA ASN A 46 -17.15 -10.77 0.28
C ASN A 46 -15.95 -10.22 -0.48
N ILE A 47 -14.98 -9.66 0.23
CA ILE A 47 -13.64 -9.43 -0.33
C ILE A 47 -13.08 -10.82 -0.63
N VAL A 48 -12.89 -11.13 -1.91
CA VAL A 48 -12.27 -12.40 -2.33
C VAL A 48 -10.77 -12.24 -2.15
N ASN A 49 -10.21 -12.86 -1.12
CA ASN A 49 -8.78 -12.85 -0.88
C ASN A 49 -8.00 -13.43 -2.07
N GLY A 50 -6.78 -12.95 -2.30
CA GLY A 50 -5.87 -13.48 -3.31
C GLY A 50 -6.21 -13.14 -4.76
N SER A 51 -7.04 -12.12 -5.02
CA SER A 51 -7.32 -11.64 -6.37
C SER A 51 -7.07 -10.12 -6.52
N PRO A 52 -6.45 -9.67 -7.63
CA PRO A 52 -6.32 -8.23 -7.95
C PRO A 52 -7.67 -7.51 -8.04
N THR A 53 -8.73 -8.21 -8.46
CA THR A 53 -10.10 -7.66 -8.61
C THR A 53 -10.82 -7.39 -7.29
N ALA A 54 -10.26 -7.77 -6.14
CA ALA A 54 -10.81 -7.40 -4.83
C ALA A 54 -10.78 -5.87 -4.60
N LEU A 55 -9.83 -5.16 -5.22
CA LEU A 55 -9.72 -3.70 -5.16
C LEU A 55 -10.93 -3.00 -5.83
N GLU A 56 -11.45 -3.54 -6.93
CA GLU A 56 -12.68 -3.02 -7.59
C GLU A 56 -13.96 -3.25 -6.78
N GLN A 57 -13.96 -4.23 -5.87
CA GLN A 57 -15.13 -4.57 -5.05
C GLN A 57 -15.15 -3.81 -3.71
N ALA A 58 -13.97 -3.44 -3.18
CA ALA A 58 -13.86 -2.63 -1.97
C ALA A 58 -14.30 -1.17 -2.16
N SER A 59 -14.15 -0.62 -3.37
CA SER A 59 -14.53 0.76 -3.72
C SER A 59 -16.04 1.02 -3.71
N LYS A 60 -16.89 -0.02 -3.61
CA LYS A 60 -18.36 0.09 -3.62
C LYS A 60 -18.99 0.04 -2.22
N LYS A 61 -18.20 0.04 -1.14
CA LYS A 61 -18.76 0.11 0.22
C LYS A 61 -19.28 1.52 0.52
N PRO A 62 -20.41 1.65 1.25
CA PRO A 62 -20.73 2.91 1.90
C PRO A 62 -19.61 3.22 2.91
N TRP A 63 -19.14 4.46 2.88
CA TRP A 63 -18.45 5.21 3.93
C TRP A 63 -18.42 4.49 5.30
N PRO A 64 -17.23 4.13 5.84
CA PRO A 64 -17.11 3.68 7.23
C PRO A 64 -17.78 4.69 8.17
N LYS A 65 -18.44 4.26 9.26
CA LYS A 65 -19.08 5.20 10.20
C LYS A 65 -18.13 6.24 10.81
N PHE A 66 -16.81 6.01 10.73
CA PHE A 66 -15.76 6.93 11.17
C PHE A 66 -15.44 8.02 10.13
N PHE A 67 -15.65 7.69 8.85
CA PHE A 67 -15.53 8.59 7.71
C PHE A 67 -16.95 8.81 7.18
N GLU A 68 -17.75 9.72 7.74
CA GLU A 68 -18.85 10.33 6.96
C GLU A 68 -18.21 11.39 6.05
N SER A 69 -18.65 11.55 4.80
CA SER A 69 -18.08 12.60 3.92
C SER A 69 -18.26 13.94 4.57
N THR A 70 -17.18 14.48 5.11
CA THR A 70 -17.11 15.90 5.40
C THR A 70 -16.71 16.70 4.18
N ILE A 71 -16.40 16.08 3.02
CA ILE A 71 -16.19 16.82 1.76
C ILE A 71 -17.48 17.59 1.46
N PRO A 72 -17.53 18.91 1.75
CA PRO A 72 -18.71 19.70 1.51
C PRO A 72 -18.91 19.78 0.00
N THR A 73 -20.16 19.89 -0.43
CA THR A 73 -20.54 20.37 -1.75
C THR A 73 -20.22 21.87 -1.87
N GLU A 74 -18.96 22.26 -1.68
CA GLU A 74 -18.49 23.63 -1.93
C GLU A 74 -18.12 23.84 -3.40
N ASN A 75 -18.19 25.12 -3.81
CA ASN A 75 -18.12 25.62 -5.18
C ASN A 75 -17.02 24.96 -6.05
N ALA A 76 -17.40 24.51 -7.24
CA ALA A 76 -16.52 23.93 -8.28
C ALA A 76 -15.28 24.78 -8.62
N ALA A 77 -15.30 26.08 -8.34
CA ALA A 77 -14.19 27.00 -8.54
C ALA A 77 -12.97 26.73 -7.64
N SER A 78 -13.13 26.21 -6.41
CA SER A 78 -12.00 25.88 -5.52
C SER A 78 -11.33 24.55 -5.91
N ARG A 79 -12.12 23.58 -6.39
CA ARG A 79 -11.63 22.29 -6.92
C ARG A 79 -10.81 22.45 -8.20
N ASN A 80 -11.12 23.47 -9.01
CA ASN A 80 -10.44 23.72 -10.29
C ASN A 80 -8.93 24.05 -10.18
N ARG A 81 -8.42 24.30 -8.96
CA ARG A 81 -6.99 24.57 -8.74
C ARG A 81 -6.19 23.34 -8.30
N ILE A 82 -6.84 22.24 -7.91
CA ILE A 82 -6.16 20.98 -7.58
C ILE A 82 -5.74 20.31 -8.89
N LYS A 83 -4.46 19.95 -8.98
CA LYS A 83 -3.95 19.09 -10.07
C LYS A 83 -3.24 17.89 -9.48
N LEU A 84 -3.73 16.70 -9.83
CA LEU A 84 -3.17 15.43 -9.36
C LEU A 84 -2.42 14.75 -10.49
N PHE A 85 -1.14 14.44 -10.32
CA PHE A 85 -0.36 13.71 -11.31
C PHE A 85 0.19 12.42 -10.70
N SER A 86 0.10 11.34 -11.45
CA SER A 86 0.73 10.07 -11.10
C SER A 86 2.08 9.94 -11.78
N GLY A 87 3.10 9.49 -11.04
CA GLY A 87 4.28 8.92 -11.67
C GLY A 87 4.08 7.44 -11.99
N SER A 88 5.17 6.74 -12.29
CA SER A 88 5.14 5.32 -12.69
C SER A 88 4.91 4.31 -11.57
N ALA A 89 5.14 4.70 -10.31
CA ALA A 89 5.31 3.73 -9.24
C ALA A 89 3.99 3.08 -8.81
N ASN A 90 2.88 3.82 -8.77
CA ASN A 90 1.58 3.25 -8.39
C ASN A 90 0.39 3.95 -9.09
N PRO A 91 0.22 3.78 -10.42
CA PRO A 91 -0.85 4.44 -11.16
C PRO A 91 -2.25 4.02 -10.73
N ALA A 92 -2.42 2.79 -10.22
CA ALA A 92 -3.70 2.27 -9.77
C ALA A 92 -4.21 3.06 -8.55
N LEU A 93 -3.40 3.17 -7.49
CA LEU A 93 -3.74 3.98 -6.32
C LEU A 93 -3.98 5.45 -6.70
N SER A 94 -3.17 6.00 -7.62
CA SER A 94 -3.37 7.36 -8.10
C SER A 94 -4.73 7.59 -8.73
N GLN A 95 -5.20 6.63 -9.52
CA GLN A 95 -6.51 6.70 -10.16
C GLN A 95 -7.65 6.56 -9.14
N GLU A 96 -7.49 5.70 -8.13
CA GLU A 96 -8.45 5.59 -7.03
C GLU A 96 -8.55 6.91 -6.25
N ILE A 97 -7.42 7.52 -5.87
CA ILE A 97 -7.38 8.82 -5.17
C ILE A 97 -8.06 9.92 -6.01
N ALA A 98 -7.78 9.97 -7.31
CA ALA A 98 -8.40 10.93 -8.22
C ALA A 98 -9.93 10.77 -8.25
N SER A 99 -10.40 9.52 -8.31
CA SER A 99 -11.82 9.18 -8.33
C SER A 99 -12.52 9.59 -7.04
N ASP A 100 -11.92 9.32 -5.88
CA ASP A 100 -12.45 9.69 -4.57
C ASP A 100 -12.48 11.22 -4.35
N LEU A 101 -11.48 11.94 -4.89
CA LEU A 101 -11.46 13.41 -4.90
C LEU A 101 -12.47 14.03 -5.89
N GLY A 102 -12.98 13.25 -6.85
CA GLY A 102 -13.80 13.75 -7.95
C GLY A 102 -13.03 14.62 -8.94
N VAL A 103 -11.76 14.32 -9.18
CA VAL A 103 -10.89 14.99 -10.17
C VAL A 103 -10.31 13.99 -11.16
N GLU A 104 -9.95 14.45 -12.35
CA GLU A 104 -9.21 13.61 -13.30
C GLU A 104 -7.71 13.66 -13.00
N LEU A 105 -7.01 12.55 -13.25
CA LEU A 105 -5.55 12.58 -13.27
C LEU A 105 -5.07 13.47 -14.41
N GLY A 106 -4.11 14.32 -14.09
CA GLY A 106 -3.55 15.24 -15.05
C GLY A 106 -2.79 14.52 -16.16
N LYS A 107 -2.86 15.09 -17.37
CA LYS A 107 -2.30 14.51 -18.59
C LYS A 107 -0.79 14.70 -18.62
N VAL A 108 -0.07 13.59 -18.68
CA VAL A 108 1.38 13.57 -18.71
C VAL A 108 1.87 12.61 -19.78
N LYS A 109 2.93 13.03 -20.46
CA LYS A 109 3.69 12.16 -21.34
C LYS A 109 4.92 11.67 -20.58
N ARG A 110 4.92 10.36 -20.31
CA ARG A 110 6.01 9.67 -19.63
C ARG A 110 6.59 8.59 -20.53
N LYS A 111 7.91 8.54 -20.64
CA LYS A 111 8.64 7.46 -21.33
C LYS A 111 10.03 7.30 -20.73
N ARG A 112 10.67 6.17 -21.03
CA ARG A 112 12.10 5.98 -20.84
C ARG A 112 12.79 6.02 -22.20
N PHE A 113 13.90 6.74 -22.29
CA PHE A 113 14.78 6.67 -23.45
C PHE A 113 15.57 5.35 -23.46
N ALA A 114 16.21 5.03 -24.59
CA ALA A 114 16.90 3.75 -24.78
C ALA A 114 18.13 3.58 -23.86
N ASP A 115 18.71 4.69 -23.40
CA ASP A 115 19.80 4.77 -22.42
C ASP A 115 19.33 4.70 -20.96
N GLY A 116 18.01 4.65 -20.73
CA GLY A 116 17.41 4.60 -19.41
C GLY A 116 17.00 5.96 -18.83
N GLU A 117 17.27 7.08 -19.51
CA GLU A 117 16.84 8.40 -19.03
C GLU A 117 15.31 8.51 -18.93
N ILE A 118 14.85 9.15 -17.86
CA ILE A 118 13.43 9.34 -17.59
C ILE A 118 12.96 10.63 -18.25
N TYR A 119 11.95 10.53 -19.11
CA TYR A 119 11.29 11.67 -19.72
C TYR A 119 9.91 11.86 -19.11
N PHE A 120 9.65 13.08 -18.64
CA PHE A 120 8.36 13.50 -18.11
C PHE A 120 8.00 14.87 -18.69
N GLN A 121 6.79 15.00 -19.23
CA GLN A 121 6.27 16.24 -19.79
C GLN A 121 4.80 16.41 -19.38
N LEU A 122 4.46 17.59 -18.89
CA LEU A 122 3.08 18.00 -18.65
C LEU A 122 2.39 18.30 -19.99
N GLU A 123 1.19 17.75 -20.20
CA GLU A 123 0.36 18.03 -21.38
C GLU A 123 -0.74 19.07 -21.11
N GLU A 124 -0.75 19.64 -19.91
CA GLU A 124 -1.66 20.69 -19.49
C GLU A 124 -0.95 21.73 -18.61
N SER A 125 -1.56 22.92 -18.49
CA SER A 125 -1.00 23.99 -17.67
C SER A 125 -1.23 23.72 -16.18
N VAL A 126 -0.17 23.88 -15.40
CA VAL A 126 -0.20 23.84 -13.92
C VAL A 126 0.02 25.23 -13.30
N ARG A 127 0.03 26.30 -14.11
CA ARG A 127 0.36 27.65 -13.67
C ARG A 127 -0.64 28.11 -12.60
N GLY A 128 -0.14 28.44 -11.41
CA GLY A 128 -0.97 28.91 -10.30
C GLY A 128 -1.83 27.84 -9.64
N CYS A 129 -1.68 26.57 -10.03
CA CYS A 129 -2.39 25.43 -9.43
C CYS A 129 -1.64 24.88 -8.21
N ASP A 130 -2.39 24.24 -7.32
CA ASP A 130 -1.86 23.45 -6.21
C ASP A 130 -1.71 21.99 -6.71
N VAL A 131 -0.47 21.54 -6.86
CA VAL A 131 -0.10 20.31 -7.55
C VAL A 131 0.24 19.21 -6.54
N TYR A 132 -0.34 18.03 -6.71
CA TYR A 132 -0.08 16.84 -5.91
C TYR A 132 0.54 15.75 -6.80
N LEU A 133 1.74 15.31 -6.43
CA LEU A 133 2.50 14.30 -7.18
C LEU A 133 2.46 12.97 -6.42
N LEU A 134 1.75 12.00 -6.96
CA LEU A 134 1.60 10.66 -6.39
C LEU A 134 2.69 9.74 -6.94
N GLN A 135 3.74 9.52 -6.15
CA GLN A 135 4.88 8.70 -6.56
C GLN A 135 5.55 8.05 -5.34
N PRO A 136 5.06 6.87 -4.92
CA PRO A 136 5.78 6.02 -3.98
C PRO A 136 7.21 5.72 -4.43
N THR A 137 8.17 5.75 -3.51
CA THR A 137 9.59 5.40 -3.78
C THR A 137 9.86 3.91 -3.52
N CYS A 138 8.95 3.04 -3.99
CA CYS A 138 9.07 1.59 -3.94
C CYS A 138 10.05 1.07 -5.02
N PRO A 139 10.46 -0.22 -4.99
CA PRO A 139 11.31 -0.80 -6.03
C PRO A 139 10.74 -0.60 -7.46
N PRO A 140 11.56 -0.21 -8.46
CA PRO A 140 12.96 0.21 -8.36
C PRO A 140 13.11 1.61 -7.72
N VAL A 141 13.72 1.65 -6.53
CA VAL A 141 13.69 2.81 -5.62
C VAL A 141 14.33 4.04 -6.25
N ASN A 142 15.51 3.87 -6.86
CA ASN A 142 16.29 4.99 -7.41
C ASN A 142 15.58 5.63 -8.60
N ASP A 143 15.01 4.82 -9.49
CA ASP A 143 14.28 5.33 -10.65
C ASP A 143 13.02 6.07 -10.24
N ASN A 144 12.25 5.51 -9.30
CA ASN A 144 11.03 6.13 -8.83
C ASN A 144 11.30 7.44 -8.07
N LEU A 145 12.41 7.50 -7.31
CA LEU A 145 12.88 8.73 -6.67
C LEU A 145 13.34 9.77 -7.70
N MET A 146 14.12 9.37 -8.71
CA MET A 146 14.56 10.27 -9.76
C MET A 146 13.39 10.79 -10.59
N GLU A 147 12.40 9.95 -10.89
CA GLU A 147 11.16 10.36 -11.54
C GLU A 147 10.41 11.41 -10.72
N LEU A 148 10.22 11.19 -9.42
CA LEU A 148 9.60 12.18 -8.53
C LEU A 148 10.33 13.53 -8.58
N LYS A 149 11.67 13.52 -8.53
CA LYS A 149 12.47 14.74 -8.63
C LYS A 149 12.25 15.46 -9.96
N ILE A 150 12.21 14.73 -11.07
CA ILE A 150 11.93 15.29 -12.40
C ILE A 150 10.50 15.87 -12.47
N MET A 151 9.52 15.19 -11.87
CA MET A 151 8.13 15.68 -11.80
C MET A 151 8.05 16.99 -11.01
N ILE A 152 8.71 17.07 -9.84
CA ILE A 152 8.82 18.29 -9.02
C ILE A 152 9.45 19.41 -9.84
N GLU A 153 10.59 19.17 -10.48
CA GLU A 153 11.30 20.17 -11.28
C GLU A 153 10.44 20.70 -12.43
N THR A 154 9.73 19.81 -13.11
CA THR A 154 8.86 20.14 -14.25
C THR A 154 7.70 21.03 -13.81
N CYS A 155 7.05 20.69 -12.69
CA CYS A 155 5.92 21.47 -12.16
C CYS A 155 6.38 22.84 -11.65
N TRP A 156 7.54 22.88 -10.97
CA TRP A 156 8.12 24.12 -10.47
C TRP A 156 8.47 25.07 -11.62
N SER A 157 9.16 24.56 -12.65
CA SER A 157 9.53 25.33 -13.84
C SER A 157 8.29 25.81 -14.64
N SER A 158 7.18 25.07 -14.53
CA SER A 158 5.89 25.41 -15.14
C SER A 158 5.05 26.39 -14.30
N SER A 159 5.63 26.98 -13.25
CA SER A 159 5.00 27.99 -12.38
C SER A 159 3.79 27.47 -11.60
N ALA A 160 3.84 26.21 -11.13
CA ALA A 160 2.90 25.73 -10.10
C ALA A 160 2.95 26.64 -8.87
N LYS A 161 1.79 26.86 -8.22
CA LYS A 161 1.69 27.67 -7.00
C LYS A 161 2.28 26.93 -5.80
N SER A 162 1.94 25.65 -5.68
CA SER A 162 2.45 24.75 -4.66
C SER A 162 2.62 23.35 -5.23
N ILE A 163 3.59 22.61 -4.71
CA ILE A 163 3.90 21.23 -5.09
C ILE A 163 3.97 20.38 -3.81
N THR A 164 3.06 19.42 -3.70
CA THR A 164 3.01 18.44 -2.61
C THR A 164 3.44 17.09 -3.16
N ALA A 165 4.54 16.55 -2.64
CA ALA A 165 5.00 15.20 -2.96
C ALA A 165 4.30 14.19 -2.03
N VAL A 166 3.54 13.26 -2.60
CA VAL A 166 2.91 12.15 -1.87
C VAL A 166 3.75 10.89 -2.09
N GLN A 167 4.41 10.42 -1.02
CA GLN A 167 5.29 9.26 -1.07
C GLN A 167 5.02 8.29 0.09
N SER A 168 5.33 7.01 -0.09
CA SER A 168 5.02 5.98 0.91
C SER A 168 6.22 5.53 1.75
N ARG A 169 7.44 6.09 1.56
CA ARG A 169 8.64 5.45 2.08
C ARG A 169 9.77 6.39 2.48
N GLU A 170 10.50 5.95 3.50
CA GLU A 170 11.81 6.43 3.90
C GLU A 170 12.88 5.33 3.71
N PRO A 171 13.99 5.57 2.97
CA PRO A 171 15.17 4.69 2.99
C PRO A 171 16.13 5.06 4.15
N ILE A 172 17.09 4.22 4.56
CA ILE A 172 18.13 4.60 5.57
C ILE A 172 18.97 5.82 5.10
N THR A 173 19.01 6.07 3.79
CA THR A 173 19.51 7.31 3.16
C THR A 173 18.52 8.49 3.27
N ALA A 174 17.54 8.39 4.17
CA ALA A 174 16.39 9.26 4.36
C ALA A 174 16.74 10.73 4.32
N ARG A 175 17.82 11.10 5.00
CA ARG A 175 18.25 12.48 5.08
C ARG A 175 18.72 13.04 3.74
N ILE A 176 19.39 12.22 2.92
CA ILE A 176 19.80 12.60 1.58
C ILE A 176 18.56 12.67 0.68
N ALA A 177 17.70 11.65 0.73
CA ALA A 177 16.46 11.61 -0.05
C ALA A 177 15.52 12.79 0.30
N ALA A 178 15.40 13.15 1.57
CA ALA A 178 14.59 14.28 2.07
C ALA A 178 15.12 15.62 1.56
N ARG A 179 16.44 15.82 1.60
CA ARG A 179 17.08 17.01 1.00
C ARG A 179 16.88 17.08 -0.50
N ASP A 180 16.94 15.94 -1.18
CA ASP A 180 16.81 15.86 -2.63
C ASP A 180 15.40 16.22 -3.14
N ILE A 181 14.37 16.10 -2.31
CA ILE A 181 13.00 16.48 -2.67
C ILE A 181 12.58 17.85 -2.10
N SER A 182 13.49 18.59 -1.47
CA SER A 182 13.24 19.89 -0.82
C SER A 182 12.73 21.00 -1.75
N ARG A 183 12.75 20.80 -3.07
CA ARG A 183 12.10 21.73 -4.03
C ARG A 183 10.58 21.62 -4.04
N ALA A 184 10.02 20.54 -3.49
CA ALA A 184 8.59 20.49 -3.16
C ALA A 184 8.29 21.49 -2.03
N ASN A 185 7.07 22.01 -1.99
CA ASN A 185 6.63 22.89 -0.92
C ASN A 185 6.16 22.11 0.31
N HIS A 186 5.72 20.87 0.09
CA HIS A 186 5.09 20.05 1.10
C HIS A 186 5.32 18.56 0.81
N VAL A 187 5.34 17.73 1.85
CA VAL A 187 5.40 16.26 1.69
C VAL A 187 4.27 15.63 2.46
N LEU A 188 3.59 14.68 1.83
CA LEU A 188 2.66 13.77 2.49
C LEU A 188 3.31 12.39 2.50
N VAL A 189 3.48 11.80 3.69
CA VAL A 189 4.05 10.46 3.87
C VAL A 189 3.08 9.51 4.55
N CYS A 190 2.97 8.28 4.05
CA CYS A 190 2.22 7.22 4.71
C CYS A 190 3.13 6.43 5.67
N ASP A 191 2.70 6.21 6.90
CA ASP A 191 3.33 5.35 7.93
C ASP A 191 4.87 5.29 7.88
N ILE A 192 5.51 6.44 8.15
CA ILE A 192 6.97 6.53 8.13
C ILE A 192 7.60 5.56 9.14
N HIS A 193 8.66 4.86 8.72
CA HIS A 193 9.29 3.81 9.53
C HIS A 193 9.73 4.33 10.91
N SER A 194 10.31 5.53 10.95
CA SER A 194 10.73 6.22 12.16
C SER A 194 10.16 7.64 12.17
N LEU A 195 9.39 7.98 13.21
CA LEU A 195 8.81 9.33 13.35
C LEU A 195 9.89 10.43 13.42
N GLN A 196 11.07 10.08 13.91
CA GLN A 196 12.23 10.97 13.98
C GLN A 196 12.64 11.50 12.60
N SER A 197 12.37 10.73 11.55
CA SER A 197 12.78 11.03 10.19
C SER A 197 11.96 12.13 9.52
N ILE A 198 10.83 12.49 10.10
CA ILE A 198 10.12 13.73 9.76
C ILE A 198 11.07 14.93 9.95
N GLY A 199 11.95 14.90 10.95
CA GLY A 199 12.95 15.94 11.19
C GLY A 199 14.08 16.02 10.16
N TYR A 200 14.11 15.13 9.15
CA TYR A 200 15.05 15.22 8.05
C TYR A 200 14.61 16.17 6.93
N PHE A 201 13.32 16.53 6.91
CA PHE A 201 12.76 17.43 5.91
C PHE A 201 12.86 18.88 6.39
N ASP A 202 13.40 19.75 5.53
CA ASP A 202 13.42 21.20 5.75
C ASP A 202 12.09 21.87 5.37
N ILE A 203 11.13 21.09 4.86
CA ILE A 203 9.79 21.49 4.43
C ILE A 203 8.72 20.79 5.28
N PRO A 204 7.50 21.31 5.38
CA PRO A 204 6.46 20.69 6.19
C PRO A 204 6.09 19.30 5.66
N VAL A 205 5.81 18.40 6.60
CA VAL A 205 5.48 17.00 6.35
C VAL A 205 4.20 16.64 7.08
N ASP A 206 3.20 16.18 6.34
CA ASP A 206 2.06 15.48 6.93
C ASP A 206 2.30 13.97 6.91
N HIS A 207 2.31 13.39 8.10
CA HIS A 207 2.41 11.96 8.30
C HIS A 207 1.02 11.35 8.44
N VAL A 208 0.58 10.67 7.39
CA VAL A 208 -0.69 9.95 7.32
C VAL A 208 -0.52 8.56 7.91
N GLN A 209 -1.25 8.30 9.00
CA GLN A 209 -1.29 6.96 9.60
C GLN A 209 -2.32 6.10 8.85
N CYS A 210 -1.89 5.05 8.17
CA CYS A 210 -2.80 4.18 7.40
C CYS A 210 -3.40 3.05 8.25
N GLU A 211 -2.97 2.90 9.51
CA GLU A 211 -3.54 1.91 10.44
C GLU A 211 -5.08 1.91 10.55
N PRO A 212 -5.84 3.04 10.43
CA PRO A 212 -7.30 3.01 10.51
C PRO A 212 -7.93 2.15 9.42
N VAL A 213 -7.33 2.08 8.23
CA VAL A 213 -7.81 1.24 7.11
C VAL A 213 -7.81 -0.23 7.51
N ILE A 214 -6.75 -0.67 8.19
CA ILE A 214 -6.60 -2.05 8.67
C ILE A 214 -7.52 -2.31 9.87
N LEU A 215 -7.60 -1.36 10.80
CA LEU A 215 -8.46 -1.46 11.99
C LEU A 215 -9.93 -1.59 11.62
N ASP A 216 -10.42 -0.78 10.67
CA ASP A 216 -11.80 -0.85 10.16
C ASP A 216 -12.08 -2.22 9.53
N TYR A 217 -11.13 -2.75 8.77
CA TYR A 217 -11.25 -4.08 8.17
C TYR A 217 -11.31 -5.19 9.24
N LEU A 218 -10.42 -5.16 10.24
CA LEU A 218 -10.43 -6.12 11.34
C LEU A 218 -11.71 -6.03 12.18
N ALA A 219 -12.18 -4.81 12.48
CA ALA A 219 -13.43 -4.59 13.20
C ALA A 219 -14.62 -5.17 12.41
N SER A 220 -14.61 -5.06 11.08
CA SER A 220 -15.66 -5.63 10.23
C SER A 220 -15.74 -7.16 10.25
N LYS A 221 -14.68 -7.84 10.69
CA LYS A 221 -14.68 -9.31 10.87
C LYS A 221 -15.39 -9.78 12.15
N GLY A 222 -15.82 -8.86 13.01
CA GLY A 222 -16.53 -9.22 14.25
C GLY A 222 -15.67 -9.96 15.27
N LEU A 223 -14.33 -9.83 15.19
CA LEU A 223 -13.42 -10.40 16.18
C LEU A 223 -13.56 -9.61 17.50
N HIS A 224 -13.90 -10.28 18.59
CA HIS A 224 -13.99 -9.66 19.91
C HIS A 224 -12.61 -9.45 20.54
N SER A 225 -12.39 -8.29 21.17
CA SER A 225 -11.10 -7.91 21.77
C SER A 225 -10.62 -8.90 22.85
N SER A 226 -11.55 -9.56 23.56
CA SER A 226 -11.25 -10.58 24.57
C SER A 226 -10.59 -11.85 24.01
N ASN A 227 -10.78 -12.11 22.71
CA ASN A 227 -10.33 -13.33 22.04
C ASN A 227 -9.12 -13.09 21.14
N MET A 228 -8.55 -11.89 21.18
CA MET A 228 -7.41 -11.52 20.36
C MET A 228 -6.26 -10.97 21.21
N VAL A 229 -5.10 -10.90 20.59
CA VAL A 229 -3.89 -10.31 21.15
C VAL A 229 -3.13 -9.64 20.01
N VAL A 230 -2.78 -8.38 20.19
CA VAL A 230 -1.92 -7.67 19.24
C VAL A 230 -0.48 -8.00 19.58
N VAL A 231 0.30 -8.38 18.57
CA VAL A 231 1.66 -8.85 18.73
C VAL A 231 2.61 -7.93 18.00
N SER A 232 3.61 -7.42 18.72
CA SER A 232 4.74 -6.77 18.09
C SER A 232 5.79 -7.81 17.65
N PRO A 233 6.20 -7.83 16.37
CA PRO A 233 7.15 -8.82 15.86
C PRO A 233 8.58 -8.61 16.37
N ASP A 234 8.88 -7.43 16.91
CA ASP A 234 10.14 -7.10 17.57
C ASP A 234 9.95 -5.99 18.63
N VAL A 235 11.03 -5.61 19.29
CA VAL A 235 11.00 -4.57 20.34
C VAL A 235 10.81 -3.16 19.76
N GLY A 236 11.23 -2.92 18.51
CA GLY A 236 11.12 -1.61 17.86
C GLY A 236 9.68 -1.24 17.52
N GLY A 237 8.86 -2.23 17.16
CA GLY A 237 7.45 -2.05 16.81
C GLY A 237 6.50 -1.91 18.01
N VAL A 238 6.97 -2.00 19.27
CA VAL A 238 6.10 -2.09 20.46
C VAL A 238 5.20 -0.88 20.62
N ALA A 239 5.70 0.32 20.35
CA ALA A 239 4.91 1.55 20.43
C ALA A 239 3.74 1.53 19.42
N ARG A 240 4.00 1.05 18.20
CA ARG A 240 2.99 0.90 17.14
C ARG A 240 1.95 -0.16 17.51
N ALA A 241 2.40 -1.35 17.91
CA ALA A 241 1.52 -2.44 18.33
C ALA A 241 0.62 -2.02 19.52
N ARG A 242 1.16 -1.25 20.47
CA ARG A 242 0.38 -0.71 21.60
C ARG A 242 -0.69 0.30 21.13
N ALA A 243 -0.34 1.21 20.23
CA ALA A 243 -1.29 2.18 19.69
C ALA A 243 -2.42 1.48 18.91
N PHE A 244 -2.06 0.48 18.10
CA PHE A 244 -2.99 -0.36 17.37
C PHE A 244 -3.93 -1.13 18.32
N ALA A 245 -3.39 -1.75 19.37
CA ALA A 245 -4.16 -2.47 20.37
C ALA A 245 -5.18 -1.59 21.11
N LYS A 246 -4.78 -0.36 21.45
CA LYS A 246 -5.67 0.62 22.08
C LYS A 246 -6.88 0.94 21.21
N LYS A 247 -6.68 1.14 19.90
CA LYS A 247 -7.75 1.40 18.94
C LYS A 247 -8.61 0.17 18.67
N LEU A 248 -8.06 -1.03 18.83
CA LEU A 248 -8.76 -2.30 18.71
C LEU A 248 -9.43 -2.74 20.03
N GLY A 249 -10.10 -1.80 20.70
CA GLY A 249 -10.86 -2.06 21.92
C GLY A 249 -10.01 -2.45 23.13
N ASP A 250 -8.83 -1.82 23.26
CA ASP A 250 -7.84 -2.10 24.32
C ASP A 250 -7.43 -3.58 24.39
N ALA A 251 -7.18 -4.17 23.22
CA ALA A 251 -6.76 -5.57 23.11
C ALA A 251 -5.44 -5.82 23.88
N PRO A 252 -5.26 -7.02 24.46
CA PRO A 252 -3.99 -7.41 25.07
C PRO A 252 -2.81 -7.27 24.10
N LEU A 253 -1.64 -6.91 24.64
CA LEU A 253 -0.40 -6.79 23.89
C LEU A 253 0.54 -7.95 24.22
N ALA A 254 1.16 -8.53 23.19
CA ALA A 254 2.30 -9.42 23.31
C ALA A 254 3.48 -8.92 22.47
N ILE A 255 4.71 -9.33 22.82
CA ILE A 255 5.94 -8.87 22.21
C ILE A 255 6.84 -10.06 21.96
N VAL A 256 7.37 -10.16 20.74
CA VAL A 256 8.43 -11.11 20.40
C VAL A 256 9.78 -10.44 20.70
N ASP A 257 10.44 -10.84 21.79
CA ASP A 257 11.79 -10.42 22.12
C ASP A 257 12.80 -11.34 21.43
N LYS A 258 13.36 -10.86 20.32
CA LYS A 258 14.42 -11.55 19.59
C LYS A 258 15.78 -11.14 20.13
N ARG A 259 16.42 -12.01 20.91
CA ARG A 259 17.80 -11.81 21.36
C ARG A 259 18.77 -12.48 20.40
N ARG A 260 19.70 -11.68 19.84
CA ARG A 260 20.82 -12.18 19.04
C ARG A 260 22.04 -12.31 19.94
N HIS A 261 22.45 -13.52 20.28
CA HIS A 261 23.68 -13.76 21.05
C HIS A 261 24.92 -13.86 20.12
N GLY A 262 25.13 -12.87 19.25
CA GLY A 262 26.28 -12.80 18.35
C GLY A 262 26.02 -13.26 16.91
N HIS A 263 27.02 -13.09 16.03
CA HIS A 263 26.99 -13.60 14.67
C HIS A 263 27.21 -15.13 14.73
N ASN A 264 26.26 -15.91 14.20
CA ASN A 264 26.25 -17.39 14.13
C ASN A 264 25.72 -18.19 15.34
N ILE A 265 25.09 -17.56 16.34
CA ILE A 265 24.40 -18.30 17.42
C ILE A 265 22.89 -18.29 17.17
N ALA A 266 22.25 -19.43 17.47
CA ALA A 266 20.82 -19.64 17.31
C ALA A 266 19.99 -18.48 17.90
N GLU A 267 19.02 -18.01 17.12
CA GLU A 267 18.13 -16.93 17.53
C GLU A 267 17.20 -17.43 18.64
N VAL A 268 17.35 -16.91 19.87
CA VAL A 268 16.40 -17.17 20.94
C VAL A 268 15.28 -16.14 20.81
N MET A 269 14.07 -16.62 20.54
CA MET A 269 12.87 -15.80 20.52
C MET A 269 12.06 -16.09 21.78
N ASN A 270 11.85 -15.07 22.60
CA ASN A 270 10.99 -15.15 23.78
C ASN A 270 9.69 -14.41 23.49
N LEU A 271 8.58 -15.00 23.92
CA LEU A 271 7.28 -14.34 23.87
C LEU A 271 6.97 -13.72 25.23
N ILE A 272 6.68 -12.43 25.25
CA ILE A 272 6.22 -11.69 26.42
C ILE A 272 4.74 -11.37 26.22
N GLY A 273 3.87 -11.94 27.03
CA GLY A 273 2.41 -11.82 26.90
C GLY A 273 1.74 -13.17 26.63
N ASP A 274 0.45 -13.28 26.94
CA ASP A 274 -0.31 -14.52 26.78
C ASP A 274 -1.12 -14.53 25.47
N VAL A 275 -0.79 -15.49 24.61
CA VAL A 275 -1.41 -15.68 23.28
C VAL A 275 -2.23 -16.98 23.18
N ARG A 276 -2.26 -17.80 24.24
CA ARG A 276 -2.83 -19.14 24.19
C ARG A 276 -4.33 -19.09 23.94
N GLY A 277 -4.79 -19.82 22.92
CA GLY A 277 -6.20 -19.88 22.52
C GLY A 277 -6.75 -18.59 21.90
N LYS A 278 -5.91 -17.57 21.67
CA LYS A 278 -6.31 -16.28 21.11
C LYS A 278 -5.95 -16.16 19.63
N VAL A 279 -6.62 -15.26 18.94
CA VAL A 279 -6.25 -14.78 17.61
C VAL A 279 -5.12 -13.78 17.75
N ALA A 280 -3.93 -14.12 17.25
CA ALA A 280 -2.76 -13.26 17.32
C ALA A 280 -2.68 -12.37 16.07
N ILE A 281 -2.57 -11.05 16.25
CA ILE A 281 -2.49 -10.07 15.17
C ILE A 281 -1.10 -9.46 15.20
N LEU A 282 -0.20 -9.94 14.34
CA LEU A 282 1.13 -9.36 14.14
C LEU A 282 1.00 -8.05 13.39
N VAL A 283 1.52 -6.96 13.97
CA VAL A 283 1.44 -5.61 13.38
C VAL A 283 2.84 -5.05 13.17
N ASP A 284 3.14 -4.65 11.93
CA ASP A 284 4.36 -3.96 11.56
C ASP A 284 4.07 -2.81 10.57
N ASP A 285 5.03 -1.93 10.29
CA ASP A 285 4.85 -0.87 9.26
C ASP A 285 4.99 -1.45 7.87
N MET A 286 5.90 -2.40 7.70
CA MET A 286 6.19 -3.00 6.41
C MET A 286 6.54 -4.47 6.53
N ILE A 287 6.31 -5.21 5.44
CA ILE A 287 6.84 -6.56 5.27
C ILE A 287 7.75 -6.56 4.05
N ASP A 288 9.06 -6.70 4.30
CA ASP A 288 10.09 -6.80 3.27
C ASP A 288 10.32 -8.25 2.85
N THR A 289 11.26 -8.96 3.48
CA THR A 289 11.54 -10.38 3.17
C THR A 289 10.63 -11.36 3.93
N ALA A 290 9.70 -10.87 4.74
CA ALA A 290 8.84 -11.62 5.67
C ALA A 290 9.57 -12.51 6.72
N GLY A 291 10.89 -12.45 6.85
CA GLY A 291 11.62 -13.33 7.77
C GLY A 291 11.26 -13.15 9.25
N THR A 292 11.09 -11.91 9.71
CA THR A 292 10.71 -11.61 11.10
C THR A 292 9.29 -12.07 11.41
N ILE A 293 8.34 -11.70 10.54
CA ILE A 293 6.92 -11.98 10.79
C ILE A 293 6.60 -13.48 10.72
N THR A 294 7.26 -14.23 9.81
CA THR A 294 7.12 -15.70 9.72
C THR A 294 7.63 -16.40 10.96
N LYS A 295 8.83 -16.05 11.45
CA LYS A 295 9.38 -16.61 12.70
C LYS A 295 8.51 -16.26 13.91
N GLY A 296 7.97 -15.03 13.94
CA GLY A 296 6.97 -14.63 14.94
C GLY A 296 5.73 -15.52 14.90
N ALA A 297 5.18 -15.78 13.71
CA ALA A 297 4.02 -16.65 13.54
C ALA A 297 4.29 -18.10 13.99
N GLU A 298 5.45 -18.66 13.65
CA GLU A 298 5.87 -19.99 14.13
C GLU A 298 5.90 -20.07 15.67
N LEU A 299 6.47 -19.04 16.32
CA LEU A 299 6.50 -18.96 17.78
C LEU A 299 5.09 -18.85 18.37
N LEU A 300 4.22 -18.02 17.79
CA LEU A 300 2.85 -17.84 18.24
C LEU A 300 2.05 -19.15 18.19
N HIS A 301 2.18 -19.91 17.09
CA HIS A 301 1.57 -21.24 16.98
C HIS A 301 2.12 -22.21 18.03
N LYS A 302 3.44 -22.20 18.26
CA LYS A 302 4.09 -23.03 19.29
C LYS A 302 3.59 -22.70 20.72
N GLU A 303 3.33 -21.44 21.01
CA GLU A 303 2.80 -20.97 22.30
C GLU A 303 1.27 -21.14 22.42
N GLY A 304 0.62 -21.65 21.36
CA GLY A 304 -0.78 -22.06 21.36
C GLY A 304 -1.76 -21.00 20.87
N ALA A 305 -1.33 -20.02 20.07
CA ALA A 305 -2.24 -19.14 19.36
C ALA A 305 -3.19 -19.94 18.46
N LYS A 306 -4.46 -19.54 18.41
CA LYS A 306 -5.50 -20.22 17.62
C LYS A 306 -5.33 -19.95 16.13
N GLU A 307 -5.12 -18.68 15.80
CA GLU A 307 -4.99 -18.15 14.44
C GLU A 307 -3.95 -17.02 14.49
N VAL A 308 -3.22 -16.83 13.38
CA VAL A 308 -2.23 -15.76 13.26
C VAL A 308 -2.54 -14.91 12.02
N TYR A 309 -2.70 -13.62 12.23
CA TYR A 309 -2.88 -12.61 11.19
C TYR A 309 -1.61 -11.78 11.08
N ALA A 310 -1.23 -11.41 9.87
CA ALA A 310 -0.18 -10.43 9.62
C ALA A 310 -0.79 -9.14 9.09
N CYS A 311 -0.41 -8.00 9.65
CA CYS A 311 -0.87 -6.67 9.24
C CYS A 311 0.33 -5.76 9.01
N CYS A 312 0.39 -5.12 7.84
CA CYS A 312 1.35 -4.04 7.63
C CYS A 312 0.83 -2.97 6.66
N THR A 313 1.35 -1.76 6.75
CA THR A 313 1.02 -0.73 5.76
C THR A 313 1.70 -1.02 4.43
N HIS A 314 3.02 -1.21 4.41
CA HIS A 314 3.79 -1.31 3.17
C HIS A 314 4.15 -2.76 2.80
N ALA A 315 3.53 -3.26 1.74
CA ALA A 315 3.83 -4.57 1.14
C ALA A 315 5.06 -4.50 0.24
N VAL A 316 6.27 -4.45 0.82
CA VAL A 316 7.52 -4.39 0.03
C VAL A 316 7.80 -5.74 -0.66
N PHE A 317 7.55 -6.85 0.04
CA PHE A 317 7.57 -8.22 -0.49
C PHE A 317 8.79 -8.58 -1.34
N SER A 318 10.00 -8.22 -0.90
CA SER A 318 11.20 -8.71 -1.55
C SER A 318 11.37 -10.23 -1.36
N PRO A 319 11.98 -10.94 -2.33
CA PRO A 319 12.15 -12.38 -2.20
C PRO A 319 12.92 -12.77 -0.91
N PRO A 320 12.52 -13.85 -0.21
CA PRO A 320 11.46 -14.80 -0.53
C PRO A 320 10.14 -14.55 0.24
N ALA A 321 9.65 -13.31 0.30
CA ALA A 321 8.47 -12.98 1.11
C ALA A 321 7.22 -13.78 0.75
N ILE A 322 6.89 -13.91 -0.54
CA ILE A 322 5.66 -14.58 -0.98
C ILE A 322 5.65 -16.06 -0.58
N GLU A 323 6.78 -16.76 -0.71
CA GLU A 323 6.93 -18.15 -0.26
C GLU A 323 6.66 -18.27 1.25
N ARG A 324 7.22 -17.36 2.04
CA ARG A 324 7.09 -17.36 3.50
C ARG A 324 5.69 -17.02 3.97
N LEU A 325 5.02 -16.06 3.32
CA LEU A 325 3.68 -15.61 3.67
C LEU A 325 2.60 -16.61 3.23
N SER A 326 2.83 -17.33 2.13
CA SER A 326 1.93 -18.37 1.62
C SER A 326 2.15 -19.76 2.25
N SER A 327 3.07 -19.89 3.21
CA SER A 327 3.43 -21.14 3.90
C SER A 327 2.29 -21.83 4.68
N GLY A 328 1.14 -21.15 4.83
CA GLY A 328 0.00 -21.64 5.62
C GLY A 328 0.06 -21.28 7.10
N LEU A 329 1.10 -20.57 7.55
CA LEU A 329 1.21 -20.07 8.93
C LEU A 329 0.21 -18.95 9.25
N PHE A 330 -0.22 -18.21 8.24
CA PHE A 330 -1.11 -17.07 8.39
C PHE A 330 -2.54 -17.44 7.97
N GLN A 331 -3.50 -17.07 8.80
CA GLN A 331 -4.92 -17.11 8.44
C GLN A 331 -5.21 -16.06 7.36
N GLU A 332 -4.57 -14.90 7.47
CA GLU A 332 -4.66 -13.81 6.50
C GLU A 332 -3.46 -12.88 6.63
N VAL A 333 -3.02 -12.33 5.50
CA VAL A 333 -1.98 -11.29 5.39
C VAL A 333 -2.66 -10.03 4.85
N ILE A 334 -2.83 -9.04 5.71
CA ILE A 334 -3.58 -7.82 5.46
C ILE A 334 -2.58 -6.69 5.23
N VAL A 335 -2.59 -6.13 4.03
CA VAL A 335 -1.69 -5.04 3.65
C VAL A 335 -2.47 -3.88 3.02
N THR A 336 -1.81 -2.75 2.80
CA THR A 336 -2.40 -1.66 2.02
C THR A 336 -1.84 -1.59 0.60
N ASN A 337 -2.54 -0.92 -0.30
CA ASN A 337 -2.08 -0.65 -1.66
C ASN A 337 -1.10 0.53 -1.78
N THR A 338 -0.44 0.96 -0.69
CA THR A 338 0.60 2.03 -0.75
C THR A 338 1.77 1.67 -1.66
N ILE A 339 2.10 0.37 -1.74
CA ILE A 339 3.01 -0.22 -2.73
C ILE A 339 2.17 -1.17 -3.61
N PRO A 340 2.29 -1.10 -4.95
CA PRO A 340 1.56 -2.04 -5.80
C PRO A 340 2.09 -3.46 -5.62
N VAL A 341 1.18 -4.41 -5.52
CA VAL A 341 1.52 -5.85 -5.54
C VAL A 341 1.36 -6.35 -6.97
N ALA A 342 2.41 -6.97 -7.52
CA ALA A 342 2.37 -7.58 -8.84
C ALA A 342 1.39 -8.78 -8.85
N ASP A 343 0.73 -9.04 -9.98
CA ASP A 343 -0.32 -10.07 -10.10
C ASP A 343 0.19 -11.47 -9.70
N GLU A 344 1.44 -11.79 -10.05
CA GLU A 344 2.12 -13.05 -9.70
C GLU A 344 2.42 -13.21 -8.20
N ASN A 345 2.40 -12.11 -7.45
CA ASN A 345 2.67 -12.09 -6.01
C ASN A 345 1.39 -12.19 -5.17
N TYR A 346 0.21 -12.30 -5.79
CA TYR A 346 -1.02 -12.60 -5.07
C TYR A 346 -1.08 -14.07 -4.64
N PHE A 347 -1.52 -14.30 -3.41
CA PHE A 347 -1.72 -15.61 -2.83
C PHE A 347 -3.04 -15.65 -2.05
N PRO A 348 -3.65 -16.83 -1.80
CA PRO A 348 -5.01 -16.94 -1.27
C PRO A 348 -5.25 -16.24 0.08
N GLN A 349 -4.22 -16.09 0.90
CA GLN A 349 -4.29 -15.43 2.20
C GLN A 349 -4.07 -13.91 2.14
N LEU A 350 -3.67 -13.37 0.98
CA LEU A 350 -3.38 -11.94 0.83
C LEU A 350 -4.67 -11.14 0.66
N THR A 351 -4.79 -10.10 1.48
CA THR A 351 -5.82 -9.07 1.37
C THR A 351 -5.15 -7.71 1.24
N VAL A 352 -5.45 -7.00 0.15
CA VAL A 352 -4.94 -5.65 -0.11
C VAL A 352 -6.07 -4.65 0.11
N LEU A 353 -5.88 -3.73 1.04
CA LEU A 353 -6.83 -2.69 1.38
C LEU A 353 -6.45 -1.37 0.70
N SER A 354 -7.43 -0.63 0.20
CA SER A 354 -7.16 0.66 -0.42
C SER A 354 -6.98 1.77 0.61
N THR A 355 -5.93 2.56 0.44
CA THR A 355 -5.68 3.81 1.18
C THR A 355 -6.18 5.05 0.43
N ALA A 356 -6.81 4.87 -0.72
CA ALA A 356 -7.21 5.95 -1.61
C ALA A 356 -8.10 6.98 -0.91
N THR A 357 -9.15 6.54 -0.21
CA THR A 357 -10.09 7.42 0.47
C THR A 357 -9.43 8.25 1.58
N LEU A 358 -8.54 7.63 2.35
CA LEU A 358 -7.77 8.31 3.40
C LEU A 358 -6.85 9.39 2.80
N LEU A 359 -6.17 9.05 1.70
CA LEU A 359 -5.26 9.98 1.02
C LEU A 359 -6.00 11.10 0.29
N ALA A 360 -7.14 10.77 -0.35
CA ALA A 360 -8.04 11.74 -0.97
C ALA A 360 -8.56 12.75 0.05
N GLU A 361 -9.10 12.30 1.18
CA GLU A 361 -9.54 13.19 2.26
C GLU A 361 -8.40 14.06 2.79
N THR A 362 -7.19 13.49 2.95
CA THR A 362 -6.02 14.25 3.41
C THR A 362 -5.62 15.33 2.40
N ILE A 363 -5.54 15.00 1.12
CA ILE A 363 -5.25 15.96 0.03
C ILE A 363 -6.31 17.06 -0.01
N TRP A 364 -7.59 16.69 0.11
CA TRP A 364 -8.69 17.64 0.13
C TRP A 364 -8.56 18.62 1.30
N ARG A 365 -8.25 18.13 2.51
CA ARG A 365 -8.06 18.99 3.69
C ARG A 365 -6.86 19.91 3.54
N LEU A 366 -5.73 19.39 3.05
CA LEU A 366 -4.54 20.20 2.82
C LEU A 366 -4.80 21.34 1.84
N HIS A 367 -5.48 21.05 0.73
CA HIS A 367 -5.84 22.05 -0.26
C HIS A 367 -6.73 23.16 0.31
N ASN A 368 -7.66 22.81 1.20
CA ASN A 368 -8.61 23.75 1.78
C ASN A 368 -8.15 24.30 3.15
N GLU A 369 -6.89 24.06 3.53
CA GLU A 369 -6.29 24.54 4.79
C GLU A 369 -7.04 24.05 6.05
N TYR A 370 -7.73 22.91 5.96
CA TYR A 370 -8.38 22.25 7.09
C TYR A 370 -7.39 21.38 7.87
N SER A 371 -7.70 21.14 9.16
CA SER A 371 -6.90 20.26 10.00
C SER A 371 -6.89 18.81 9.49
N VAL A 372 -5.70 18.34 9.11
CA VAL A 372 -5.43 16.91 8.81
C VAL A 372 -5.50 16.06 10.09
N SER A 373 -5.02 16.59 11.22
CA SER A 373 -4.92 15.85 12.49
C SER A 373 -6.26 15.29 13.02
N SER A 374 -7.39 15.89 12.61
CA SER A 374 -8.72 15.41 13.01
C SER A 374 -9.18 14.14 12.30
N ILE A 375 -8.49 13.71 11.22
CA ILE A 375 -8.77 12.41 10.59
C ILE A 375 -8.42 11.25 11.54
N PHE A 376 -7.42 11.44 12.41
CA PHE A 376 -6.84 10.37 13.23
C PHE A 376 -7.34 10.34 14.67
N ARG A 377 -8.31 11.19 15.03
CA ARG A 377 -8.84 11.33 16.40
C ARG A 377 -9.94 10.35 16.71
#